data_AF-A0A849H6A4-F1
#
_entry.id   AF-A0A849H6A4-F1
#
_cell.length_a   1.000
_cell.length_b   1.000
_cell.length_c   1.000
_cell.angle_alpha   90.00
_cell.angle_beta   90.00
_cell.angle_gamma   90.00
#
_symmetry.space_group_name_H-M   'P 1'
#
loop_
_entity.id
_entity.type
_entity.pdbx_description
1 polymer ?
#
loop_
_entity_poly.entity_id
_entity_poly.type
_entity_poly.pdbx_seq_one_letter_code
_entity_poly.pdbx_strand_id
1 'polypeptide(L)'
;MASYTDPPEEGRGRRDLTVALGFFFLSAVALYLPGSAQSQVAEALRRSVLRPFIATQEAIAQARLRAEDALSLQAQLDSLASVVAAQAPLLEENKRLREHLELQDRSPGTFIHANLIRPGTTGSESMFILDIGADQGIRPGDPVLMRIGRIGLVGVIREVASGAAIGIDWSHPDFSASAMTADGEVFGFVEPRRGDFRGGDRLLLTAIPYYERLDSGTLITTTGQGGVFPRGIPIGTVLELHEDFGDWRSEYLLKPIVETGSATHVLVVRADPTVERLIQLLEGGAEGAPEGGGDGG
;
A
#
# COMPACT_ATOMS: atom_id res chain seq x y z
N MET A 1 82.54 13.40 31.74
CA MET A 1 82.68 12.07 32.39
C MET A 1 82.79 12.31 33.88
N ALA A 2 81.67 12.27 34.61
CA ALA A 2 81.65 12.49 36.06
C ALA A 2 81.23 11.20 36.75
N SER A 3 82.03 10.82 37.73
CA SER A 3 82.05 9.57 38.48
C SER A 3 80.78 9.37 39.31
N TYR A 4 80.14 8.21 39.16
CA TYR A 4 79.09 7.71 40.02
C TYR A 4 79.75 7.00 41.21
N THR A 5 79.76 7.66 42.36
CA THR A 5 80.10 7.02 43.65
C THR A 5 78.84 6.34 44.19
N ASP A 6 78.91 5.03 44.34
CA ASP A 6 77.88 4.22 45.01
C ASP A 6 77.69 4.71 46.46
N PRO A 7 76.45 4.90 46.94
CA PRO A 7 76.20 5.10 48.37
C PRO A 7 76.39 3.78 49.15
N PRO A 8 76.77 3.84 50.44
CA PRO A 8 77.14 2.65 51.21
C PRO A 8 75.95 1.72 51.50
N GLU A 9 76.11 0.45 51.13
CA GLU A 9 75.25 -0.70 51.41
C GLU A 9 75.35 -1.16 52.89
N GLU A 10 75.13 -0.28 53.87
CA GLU A 10 75.16 -0.66 55.29
C GLU A 10 73.84 -0.32 55.98
N GLY A 11 72.89 -1.26 55.96
CA GLY A 11 71.73 -1.20 56.86
C GLY A 11 70.48 -1.99 56.44
N ARG A 12 70.39 -2.44 55.19
CA ARG A 12 69.17 -3.09 54.67
C ARG A 12 69.02 -4.55 55.11
N GLY A 13 70.09 -5.35 55.00
CA GLY A 13 70.05 -6.77 55.37
C GLY A 13 69.79 -7.06 56.86
N ARG A 14 70.26 -6.20 57.77
CA ARG A 14 69.98 -6.35 59.21
C ARG A 14 68.51 -6.04 59.55
N ARG A 15 67.92 -5.04 58.89
CA ARG A 15 66.51 -4.70 59.08
C ARG A 15 65.60 -5.80 58.53
N ASP A 16 65.91 -6.32 57.34
CA ASP A 16 65.17 -7.43 56.74
C ASP A 16 65.28 -8.71 57.58
N LEU A 17 66.46 -9.01 58.14
CA LEU A 17 66.66 -10.14 59.05
C LEU A 17 65.88 -9.96 60.37
N THR A 18 65.85 -8.76 60.95
CA THR A 18 65.08 -8.50 62.18
C THR A 18 63.57 -8.57 61.94
N VAL A 19 63.09 -8.16 60.77
CA VAL A 19 61.68 -8.29 60.38
C VAL A 19 61.34 -9.77 60.16
N ALA A 20 62.20 -10.52 59.47
CA ALA A 20 62.01 -11.96 59.25
C ALA A 20 62.02 -12.76 60.57
N LEU A 21 62.95 -12.47 61.48
CA LEU A 21 62.98 -13.05 62.82
C LEU A 21 61.74 -12.68 63.63
N GLY A 22 61.25 -11.44 63.50
CA GLY A 22 60.00 -10.99 64.11
C GLY A 22 58.78 -11.78 63.62
N PHE A 23 58.65 -11.99 62.31
CA PHE A 23 57.57 -12.82 61.74
C PHE A 23 57.69 -14.30 62.13
N PHE A 24 58.90 -14.85 62.20
CA PHE A 24 59.13 -16.22 62.62
C PHE A 24 58.74 -16.42 64.10
N PHE A 25 59.10 -15.46 64.96
CA PHE A 25 58.72 -15.47 66.37
C PHE A 25 57.21 -15.32 66.54
N LEU A 26 56.58 -14.42 65.79
CA LEU A 26 55.12 -14.24 65.77
C LEU A 26 54.40 -15.53 65.32
N SER A 27 54.93 -16.21 64.31
CA SER A 27 54.41 -17.50 63.82
C SER A 27 54.58 -18.61 64.85
N ALA A 28 55.73 -18.68 65.53
CA ALA A 28 55.99 -19.67 66.58
C ALA A 28 55.09 -19.44 67.81
N VAL A 29 54.88 -18.17 68.20
CA VAL A 29 53.95 -17.79 69.28
C VAL A 29 52.51 -18.11 68.92
N ALA A 30 52.10 -17.89 67.66
CA ALA A 30 50.77 -18.26 67.19
C ALA A 30 50.55 -19.79 67.24
N LEU A 31 51.58 -20.59 66.98
CA LEU A 31 51.54 -22.07 67.05
C LEU A 31 51.50 -22.63 68.48
N TYR A 32 52.03 -21.91 69.47
CA TYR A 32 52.08 -22.33 70.88
C TYR A 32 50.91 -21.82 71.74
N LEU A 33 49.99 -21.05 71.13
CA LEU A 33 48.83 -20.48 71.83
C LEU A 33 47.70 -21.54 72.00
N PRO A 34 46.97 -21.56 73.13
CA PRO A 34 45.88 -22.52 73.38
C PRO A 34 44.77 -22.39 72.32
N GLY A 35 44.11 -23.50 71.93
CA GLY A 35 43.15 -23.54 70.82
C GLY A 35 41.94 -22.59 70.93
N SER A 36 41.61 -22.11 72.14
CA SER A 36 40.59 -21.07 72.37
C SER A 36 41.05 -19.64 72.02
N ALA A 37 42.36 -19.38 71.99
CA ALA A 37 42.95 -18.11 71.59
C ALA A 37 43.23 -18.07 70.08
N GLN A 38 43.63 -19.19 69.47
CA GLN A 38 43.77 -19.30 68.01
C GLN A 38 42.46 -19.05 67.26
N SER A 39 41.33 -19.57 67.78
CA SER A 39 40.02 -19.35 67.16
C SER A 39 39.56 -17.89 67.25
N GLN A 40 39.88 -17.17 68.33
CA GLN A 40 39.59 -15.74 68.45
C GLN A 40 40.46 -14.88 67.51
N VAL A 41 41.75 -15.20 67.38
CA VAL A 41 42.66 -14.49 66.48
C VAL A 41 42.31 -14.76 65.01
N ALA A 42 41.96 -16.00 64.66
CA ALA A 42 41.50 -16.38 63.33
C ALA A 42 40.17 -15.70 62.97
N GLU A 43 39.22 -15.64 63.91
CA GLU A 43 37.93 -14.98 63.72
C GLU A 43 38.09 -13.44 63.62
N ALA A 44 39.03 -12.86 64.39
CA ALA A 44 39.38 -11.44 64.31
C ALA A 44 40.05 -11.08 62.97
N LEU A 45 40.98 -11.90 62.47
CA LEU A 45 41.61 -11.73 61.16
C LEU A 45 40.60 -11.90 60.01
N ARG A 46 39.70 -12.89 60.12
CA ARG A 46 38.63 -13.14 59.14
C ARG A 46 37.62 -11.99 59.08
N ARG A 47 37.31 -11.35 60.22
CA ARG A 47 36.41 -10.18 60.29
C ARG A 47 37.05 -8.86 59.89
N SER A 48 38.37 -8.70 60.01
CA SER A 48 39.06 -7.43 59.79
C SER A 48 39.80 -7.34 58.46
N VAL A 49 40.60 -8.35 58.10
CA VAL A 49 41.52 -8.28 56.95
C VAL A 49 40.86 -8.75 55.66
N LEU A 50 40.05 -9.80 55.71
CA LEU A 50 39.47 -10.42 54.50
C LEU A 50 38.14 -9.78 54.05
N ARG A 51 37.37 -9.18 54.96
CA ARG A 51 36.10 -8.51 54.64
C ARG A 51 36.23 -7.32 53.68
N PRO A 52 37.11 -6.32 53.92
CA PRO A 52 37.25 -5.21 52.99
C PRO A 52 37.76 -5.67 51.63
N PHE A 53 38.64 -6.69 51.58
CA PHE A 53 39.15 -7.23 50.32
C PHE A 53 38.05 -7.92 49.48
N ILE A 54 37.22 -8.77 50.11
CA ILE A 54 36.09 -9.43 49.42
C ILE A 54 35.04 -8.40 48.98
N ALA A 55 34.71 -7.43 49.82
CA ALA A 55 33.76 -6.36 49.47
C ALA A 55 34.25 -5.51 48.29
N THR A 56 35.56 -5.23 48.20
CA THR A 56 36.12 -4.52 47.04
C THR A 56 36.12 -5.36 45.77
N GLN A 57 36.33 -6.68 45.85
CA GLN A 57 36.22 -7.57 44.69
C GLN A 57 34.79 -7.66 44.16
N GLU A 58 33.80 -7.80 45.06
CA GLU A 58 32.39 -7.80 44.68
C GLU A 58 31.97 -6.45 44.07
N ALA A 59 32.44 -5.33 44.62
CA ALA A 59 32.17 -4.01 44.07
C ALA A 59 32.76 -3.82 42.67
N ILE A 60 33.99 -4.28 42.43
CA ILE A 60 34.63 -4.23 41.10
C ILE A 60 33.92 -5.15 40.11
N ALA A 61 33.50 -6.35 40.54
CA ALA A 61 32.75 -7.28 39.69
C ALA A 61 31.37 -6.71 39.31
N GLN A 62 30.65 -6.13 40.27
CA GLN A 62 29.36 -5.46 40.00
C GLN A 62 29.53 -4.22 39.11
N ALA A 63 30.61 -3.45 39.29
CA ALA A 63 30.89 -2.30 38.43
C ALA A 63 31.18 -2.73 36.98
N ARG A 64 31.89 -3.85 36.78
CA ARG A 64 32.13 -4.42 35.45
C ARG A 64 30.83 -4.90 34.78
N LEU A 65 30.00 -5.65 35.51
CA LEU A 65 28.71 -6.11 34.99
C LEU A 65 27.80 -4.93 34.58
N ARG A 66 27.72 -3.89 35.42
CA ARG A 66 26.95 -2.68 35.08
C ARG A 66 27.51 -1.94 33.87
N ALA A 67 28.83 -1.92 33.69
CA ALA A 67 29.46 -1.30 32.53
C ALA A 67 29.18 -2.10 31.24
N GLU A 68 29.23 -3.43 31.31
CA GLU A 68 28.84 -4.31 30.20
C GLU A 68 27.35 -4.15 29.85
N ASP A 69 26.47 -4.12 30.86
CA ASP A 69 25.04 -3.88 30.67
C ASP A 69 24.78 -2.51 30.03
N ALA A 70 25.45 -1.45 30.50
CA ALA A 70 25.31 -0.11 29.94
C ALA A 70 25.77 -0.05 28.48
N LEU A 71 26.89 -0.69 28.14
CA LEU A 71 27.38 -0.76 26.75
C LEU A 71 26.42 -1.56 25.86
N SER A 72 25.90 -2.69 26.35
CA SER A 72 24.95 -3.50 25.57
C SER A 72 23.63 -2.76 25.33
N LEU A 73 23.11 -2.06 26.35
CA LEU A 73 21.90 -1.26 26.24
C LEU A 73 22.11 -0.08 25.28
N GLN A 74 23.27 0.57 25.33
CA GLN A 74 23.60 1.66 24.43
C GLN A 74 23.72 1.18 22.98
N ALA A 75 24.36 0.04 22.75
CA ALA A 75 24.42 -0.59 21.43
C ALA A 75 23.03 -0.99 20.89
N GLN A 76 22.12 -1.44 21.76
CA GLN A 76 20.74 -1.72 21.37
C GLN A 76 19.98 -0.45 20.99
N LEU A 77 20.15 0.64 21.75
CA LEU A 77 19.53 1.93 21.45
C LEU A 77 20.05 2.50 20.12
N ASP A 78 21.37 2.42 19.88
CA ASP A 78 21.99 2.88 18.63
C ASP A 78 21.49 2.06 17.43
N SER A 79 21.35 0.74 17.60
CA SER A 79 20.78 -0.15 16.59
C SER A 79 19.32 0.19 16.27
N LEU A 80 18.49 0.36 17.31
CA LEU A 80 17.09 0.76 17.16
C LEU A 80 16.96 2.14 16.50
N ALA A 81 17.80 3.10 16.91
CA ALA A 81 17.82 4.43 16.32
C ALA A 81 18.20 4.38 14.83
N SER A 82 19.17 3.55 14.46
CA SER A 82 19.56 3.29 13.06
C SER A 82 18.40 2.70 12.24
N VAL A 83 17.71 1.69 12.78
CA VAL A 83 16.55 1.06 12.13
C VAL A 83 15.42 2.07 11.93
N VAL A 84 15.12 2.88 12.94
CA VAL A 84 14.08 3.93 12.85
C VAL A 84 14.48 5.02 11.84
N ALA A 85 15.75 5.46 11.84
CA ALA A 85 16.25 6.44 10.89
C ALA A 85 16.18 5.94 9.44
N ALA A 86 16.37 4.64 9.21
CA ALA A 86 16.21 4.02 7.89
C ALA A 86 14.75 3.92 7.42
N GLN A 87 13.76 3.99 8.32
CA GLN A 87 12.33 3.94 7.97
C GLN A 87 11.77 5.29 7.52
N ALA A 88 12.27 6.40 8.06
CA ALA A 88 11.81 7.75 7.69
C ALA A 88 11.86 8.04 6.17
N PRO A 89 12.95 7.77 5.44
CA PRO A 89 12.99 8.00 3.99
C PRO A 89 12.07 7.04 3.22
N LEU A 90 11.84 5.82 3.71
CA LEU A 90 10.91 4.87 3.07
C LEU A 90 9.45 5.35 3.18
N LEU A 91 9.07 5.94 4.31
CA LEU A 91 7.75 6.53 4.50
C LEU A 91 7.54 7.77 3.61
N GLU A 92 8.56 8.62 3.50
CA GLU A 92 8.53 9.80 2.63
C GLU A 92 8.48 9.40 1.14
N GLU A 93 9.21 8.37 0.73
CA GLU A 93 9.14 7.83 -0.63
C GLU A 93 7.77 7.21 -0.91
N ASN A 94 7.20 6.46 0.05
CA ASN A 94 5.85 5.91 -0.12
C ASN A 94 4.81 7.03 -0.25
N LYS A 95 4.94 8.10 0.54
CA LYS A 95 4.08 9.28 0.46
C LYS A 95 4.24 9.99 -0.89
N ARG A 96 5.47 10.21 -1.36
CA ARG A 96 5.73 10.78 -2.69
C ARG A 96 5.20 9.94 -3.83
N LEU A 97 5.30 8.61 -3.73
CA LEU A 97 4.74 7.69 -4.73
C LEU A 97 3.21 7.78 -4.73
N ARG A 98 2.57 7.86 -3.56
CA ARG A 98 1.12 8.07 -3.46
C ARG A 98 0.71 9.43 -4.02
N GLU A 99 1.41 10.51 -3.68
CA GLU A 99 1.15 11.83 -4.23
C GLU A 99 1.32 11.87 -5.76
N HIS A 100 2.33 11.20 -6.31
CA HIS A 100 2.48 11.07 -7.76
C HIS A 100 1.37 10.25 -8.42
N LEU A 101 0.87 9.19 -7.76
CA LEU A 101 -0.28 8.43 -8.22
C LEU A 101 -1.57 9.27 -8.16
N GLU A 102 -1.79 10.02 -7.08
CA GLU A 102 -2.93 10.93 -6.90
C GLU A 102 -2.94 12.09 -7.91
N LEU A 103 -1.76 12.59 -8.31
CA LEU A 103 -1.63 13.62 -9.34
C LEU A 103 -1.89 13.09 -10.76
N GLN A 104 -1.64 11.80 -11.00
CA GLN A 104 -2.02 11.12 -12.26
C GLN A 104 -3.51 10.72 -12.28
N ASP A 105 -4.11 10.45 -11.11
CA ASP A 105 -5.53 10.13 -10.94
C ASP A 105 -6.44 11.39 -10.89
N ARG A 106 -5.97 12.55 -11.37
CA ARG A 106 -6.81 13.75 -11.67
C ARG A 106 -7.81 13.54 -12.82
N SER A 107 -8.29 12.32 -12.99
CA SER A 107 -9.52 12.02 -13.70
C SER A 107 -10.71 12.49 -12.83
N PRO A 108 -11.73 13.12 -13.41
CA PRO A 108 -12.91 13.55 -12.66
C PRO A 108 -13.71 12.32 -12.20
N GLY A 109 -13.42 11.83 -10.99
CA GLY A 109 -14.18 10.77 -10.34
C GLY A 109 -13.48 10.22 -9.10
N THR A 110 -14.23 9.94 -8.03
CA THR A 110 -13.70 9.18 -6.89
C THR A 110 -13.65 7.70 -7.30
N PHE A 111 -12.44 7.12 -7.33
CA PHE A 111 -12.25 5.69 -7.60
C PHE A 111 -12.42 4.87 -6.32
N ILE A 112 -13.18 3.78 -6.40
CA ILE A 112 -13.36 2.83 -5.30
C ILE A 112 -12.90 1.45 -5.79
N HIS A 113 -12.00 0.83 -5.04
CA HIS A 113 -11.52 -0.51 -5.33
C HIS A 113 -12.56 -1.56 -4.90
N ALA A 114 -12.76 -2.58 -5.74
CA ALA A 114 -13.63 -3.70 -5.47
C ALA A 114 -13.06 -5.01 -6.00
N ASN A 115 -13.47 -6.12 -5.39
CA ASN A 115 -13.29 -7.45 -5.96
C ASN A 115 -14.50 -7.81 -6.82
N LEU A 116 -14.23 -8.30 -8.03
CA LEU A 116 -15.23 -8.77 -8.98
C LEU A 116 -15.36 -10.28 -8.87
N ILE A 117 -16.58 -10.74 -8.62
CA ILE A 117 -16.96 -12.13 -8.45
C ILE A 117 -17.94 -12.49 -9.57
N ARG A 118 -17.67 -13.58 -10.30
CA ARG A 118 -18.59 -14.11 -11.30
C ARG A 118 -19.50 -15.18 -10.67
N PRO A 119 -20.83 -15.09 -10.84
CA PRO A 119 -21.77 -16.07 -10.27
C PRO A 119 -21.55 -17.50 -10.77
N GLY A 120 -21.04 -17.68 -12.00
CA GLY A 120 -20.82 -18.99 -12.61
C GLY A 120 -22.11 -19.75 -12.97
N THR A 121 -23.26 -19.10 -12.93
CA THR A 121 -24.57 -19.66 -13.30
C THR A 121 -24.83 -19.49 -14.79
N THR A 122 -25.47 -20.49 -15.42
CA THR A 122 -25.90 -20.42 -16.82
C THR A 122 -26.80 -19.21 -17.06
N GLY A 123 -26.50 -18.41 -18.08
CA GLY A 123 -27.23 -17.18 -18.40
C GLY A 123 -26.72 -15.93 -17.67
N SER A 124 -25.72 -16.05 -16.80
CA SER A 124 -25.10 -14.93 -16.08
C SER A 124 -23.63 -14.74 -16.47
N GLU A 125 -23.22 -15.24 -17.64
CA GLU A 125 -21.83 -15.26 -18.08
C GLU A 125 -21.23 -13.85 -18.20
N SER A 126 -22.05 -12.88 -18.61
CA SER A 126 -21.72 -11.46 -18.76
C SER A 126 -22.16 -10.59 -17.57
N MET A 127 -22.53 -11.21 -16.45
CA MET A 127 -22.85 -10.52 -15.20
C MET A 127 -21.72 -10.70 -14.18
N PHE A 128 -21.60 -9.73 -13.29
CA PHE A 128 -20.65 -9.77 -12.18
C PHE A 128 -21.24 -9.19 -10.90
N ILE A 129 -20.64 -9.58 -9.77
CA ILE A 129 -20.96 -9.09 -8.44
C ILE A 129 -19.71 -8.41 -7.88
N LEU A 130 -19.90 -7.26 -7.26
CA LEU A 130 -18.86 -6.55 -6.51
C LEU A 130 -19.11 -6.70 -5.01
N ASP A 131 -18.04 -6.78 -4.23
CA ASP A 131 -18.04 -6.83 -2.75
C ASP A 131 -18.19 -5.45 -2.08
N ILE A 132 -18.76 -4.49 -2.80
CA ILE A 132 -19.08 -3.14 -2.36
C ILE A 132 -20.47 -2.76 -2.84
N GLY A 133 -21.16 -1.90 -2.10
CA GLY A 133 -22.54 -1.49 -2.39
C GLY A 133 -22.89 -0.08 -1.90
N ALA A 134 -24.16 0.11 -1.56
CA ALA A 134 -24.74 1.43 -1.28
C ALA A 134 -24.10 2.13 -0.06
N ASP A 135 -23.64 1.37 0.92
CA ASP A 135 -22.95 1.83 2.12
C ASP A 135 -21.57 2.45 1.83
N GLN A 136 -20.92 2.05 0.73
CA GLN A 136 -19.72 2.71 0.20
C GLN A 136 -20.06 3.80 -0.85
N GLY A 137 -21.33 4.13 -1.02
CA GLY A 137 -21.80 5.17 -1.92
C GLY A 137 -21.74 4.80 -3.40
N ILE A 138 -21.85 3.51 -3.71
CA ILE A 138 -22.00 2.97 -5.06
C ILE A 138 -23.43 3.14 -5.55
N ARG A 139 -23.62 3.40 -6.84
CA ARG A 139 -24.92 3.65 -7.46
C ARG A 139 -25.09 2.86 -8.76
N PRO A 140 -26.35 2.55 -9.14
CA PRO A 140 -26.66 2.11 -10.49
C PRO A 140 -26.14 3.13 -11.51
N GLY A 141 -25.54 2.64 -12.60
CA GLY A 141 -24.91 3.47 -13.63
C GLY A 141 -23.44 3.78 -13.38
N ASP A 142 -22.90 3.55 -12.17
CA ASP A 142 -21.47 3.75 -11.94
C ASP A 142 -20.65 2.78 -12.83
N PRO A 143 -19.66 3.28 -13.58
CA PRO A 143 -18.86 2.47 -14.48
C PRO A 143 -17.79 1.69 -13.74
N VAL A 144 -17.56 0.47 -14.22
CA VAL A 144 -16.58 -0.47 -13.67
C VAL A 144 -15.41 -0.59 -14.64
N LEU A 145 -14.22 -0.34 -14.13
CA LEU A 145 -12.97 -0.23 -14.88
C LEU A 145 -11.93 -1.21 -14.35
N MET A 146 -10.98 -1.60 -15.20
CA MET A 146 -9.85 -2.43 -14.82
C MET A 146 -8.56 -1.79 -15.30
N ARG A 147 -7.48 -1.93 -14.52
CA ARG A 147 -6.16 -1.44 -14.87
C ARG A 147 -5.35 -2.58 -15.51
N ILE A 148 -5.16 -2.54 -16.83
CA ILE A 148 -4.37 -3.50 -17.60
C ILE A 148 -3.33 -2.72 -18.42
N GLY A 149 -2.23 -2.33 -17.77
CA GLY A 149 -1.25 -1.37 -18.31
C GLY A 149 -1.79 0.07 -18.40
N ARG A 150 -3.02 0.24 -18.90
CA ARG A 150 -3.86 1.45 -18.90
C ARG A 150 -5.25 1.11 -18.36
N ILE A 151 -6.03 2.12 -17.98
CA ILE A 151 -7.41 1.95 -17.53
C ILE A 151 -8.26 1.53 -18.75
N GLY A 152 -9.13 0.55 -18.58
CA GLY A 152 -10.07 0.09 -19.61
C GLY A 152 -11.45 -0.18 -19.03
N LEU A 153 -12.47 -0.09 -19.89
CA LEU A 153 -13.86 -0.31 -19.50
C LEU A 153 -14.17 -1.80 -19.36
N VAL A 154 -14.66 -2.21 -18.19
CA VAL A 154 -15.16 -3.58 -17.93
C VAL A 154 -16.66 -3.63 -18.19
N GLY A 155 -17.41 -2.65 -17.65
CA GLY A 155 -18.87 -2.70 -17.62
C GLY A 155 -19.50 -1.58 -16.81
N VAL A 156 -20.73 -1.82 -16.37
CA VAL A 156 -21.54 -0.85 -15.61
C VAL A 156 -22.36 -1.54 -14.54
N ILE A 157 -22.54 -0.86 -13.40
CA ILE A 157 -23.37 -1.34 -12.31
C ILE A 157 -24.86 -1.18 -12.67
N ARG A 158 -25.65 -2.22 -12.44
CA ARG A 158 -27.10 -2.24 -12.72
C ARG A 158 -27.94 -2.18 -11.45
N GLU A 159 -27.55 -2.95 -10.44
CA GLU A 159 -28.28 -3.04 -9.18
C GLU A 159 -27.31 -2.86 -8.01
N VAL A 160 -27.79 -2.25 -6.93
CA VAL A 160 -26.98 -2.00 -5.74
C VAL A 160 -27.77 -2.39 -4.50
N ALA A 161 -27.14 -3.19 -3.65
CA ALA A 161 -27.61 -3.56 -2.33
C ALA A 161 -26.65 -3.01 -1.25
N SER A 162 -26.95 -3.25 0.02
CA SER A 162 -25.99 -2.99 1.10
C SER A 162 -24.85 -4.00 1.02
N GLY A 163 -23.61 -3.53 0.87
CA GLY A 163 -22.39 -4.32 0.84
C GLY A 163 -22.13 -5.11 -0.44
N ALA A 164 -22.99 -4.99 -1.46
CA ALA A 164 -22.82 -5.65 -2.74
C ALA A 164 -23.49 -4.88 -3.88
N ALA A 165 -22.95 -5.05 -5.09
CA ALA A 165 -23.51 -4.47 -6.31
C ALA A 165 -23.45 -5.51 -7.43
N ILE A 166 -24.43 -5.50 -8.32
CA ILE A 166 -24.51 -6.37 -9.48
C ILE A 166 -24.36 -5.50 -10.72
N GLY A 167 -23.49 -5.92 -11.62
CA GLY A 167 -23.24 -5.22 -12.88
C GLY A 167 -23.23 -6.16 -14.08
N ILE A 168 -23.25 -5.53 -15.24
CA ILE A 168 -23.08 -6.20 -16.53
C ILE A 168 -21.75 -5.76 -17.14
N ASP A 169 -21.02 -6.70 -17.72
CA ASP A 169 -19.80 -6.39 -18.47
C ASP A 169 -20.11 -6.06 -19.93
N TRP A 170 -19.08 -5.64 -20.67
CA TRP A 170 -19.23 -5.18 -22.05
C TRP A 170 -19.75 -6.25 -23.01
N SER A 171 -19.72 -7.54 -22.67
CA SER A 171 -20.24 -8.61 -23.53
C SER A 171 -21.72 -8.92 -23.29
N HIS A 172 -22.34 -8.28 -22.29
CA HIS A 172 -23.76 -8.42 -22.02
C HIS A 172 -24.61 -7.74 -23.10
N PRO A 173 -25.67 -8.38 -23.66
CA PRO A 173 -26.50 -7.82 -24.74
C PRO A 173 -27.03 -6.41 -24.50
N ASP A 174 -27.39 -6.10 -23.26
CA ASP A 174 -27.89 -4.76 -22.88
C ASP A 174 -26.79 -3.72 -22.62
N PHE A 175 -25.52 -4.04 -22.87
CA PHE A 175 -24.43 -3.10 -22.75
C PHE A 175 -24.40 -2.15 -23.96
N SER A 176 -24.30 -0.85 -23.69
CA SER A 176 -24.07 0.16 -24.72
C SER A 176 -23.26 1.30 -24.11
N ALA A 177 -22.31 1.83 -24.88
CA ALA A 177 -21.49 2.96 -24.47
C ALA A 177 -21.34 3.98 -25.61
N SER A 178 -21.48 5.26 -25.28
CA SER A 178 -21.18 6.36 -26.21
C SER A 178 -19.66 6.45 -26.42
N ALA A 179 -19.24 6.44 -27.69
CA ALA A 179 -17.84 6.23 -28.05
C ALA A 179 -17.36 7.23 -29.11
N MET A 180 -16.06 7.49 -29.09
CA MET A 180 -15.36 8.32 -30.07
C MET A 180 -13.97 7.78 -30.36
N THR A 181 -13.41 8.20 -31.49
CA THR A 181 -11.98 8.06 -31.77
C THR A 181 -11.14 8.84 -30.75
N ALA A 182 -9.89 8.44 -30.55
CA ALA A 182 -9.02 9.04 -29.54
C ALA A 182 -8.68 10.53 -29.80
N ASP A 183 -8.75 10.98 -31.06
CA ASP A 183 -8.67 12.39 -31.46
C ASP A 183 -9.98 13.17 -31.18
N GLY A 184 -11.08 12.46 -30.93
CA GLY A 184 -12.39 13.04 -30.66
C GLY A 184 -13.11 13.56 -31.90
N GLU A 185 -12.71 13.13 -33.10
CA GLU A 185 -13.30 13.60 -34.36
C GLU A 185 -14.55 12.81 -34.77
N VAL A 186 -14.52 11.49 -34.58
CA VAL A 186 -15.60 10.59 -35.00
C VAL A 186 -16.32 10.03 -33.79
N PHE A 187 -17.66 10.08 -33.80
CA PHE A 187 -18.53 9.64 -32.72
C PHE A 187 -19.42 8.46 -33.16
N GLY A 188 -19.77 7.60 -32.21
CA GLY A 188 -20.64 6.45 -32.43
C GLY A 188 -21.07 5.79 -31.12
N PHE A 189 -21.58 4.58 -31.23
CA PHE A 189 -21.95 3.74 -30.07
C PHE A 189 -21.20 2.41 -30.13
N VAL A 190 -20.82 1.90 -28.98
CA VAL A 190 -20.23 0.57 -28.85
C VAL A 190 -21.25 -0.38 -28.25
N GLU A 191 -21.47 -1.49 -28.94
CA GLU A 191 -22.40 -2.56 -28.56
C GLU A 191 -21.68 -3.93 -28.59
N PRO A 192 -22.15 -4.91 -27.80
CA PRO A 192 -21.62 -6.26 -27.83
C PRO A 192 -21.95 -6.97 -29.15
N ARG A 193 -20.97 -7.67 -29.71
CA ARG A 193 -21.19 -8.62 -30.80
C ARG A 193 -20.68 -9.98 -30.36
N ARG A 194 -21.61 -10.92 -30.15
CA ARG A 194 -21.24 -12.32 -29.90
C ARG A 194 -20.42 -12.86 -31.07
N GLY A 195 -19.31 -13.51 -30.77
CA GLY A 195 -18.52 -14.17 -31.79
C GLY A 195 -19.23 -15.40 -32.35
N ASP A 196 -18.90 -15.78 -33.59
CA ASP A 196 -19.36 -17.06 -34.15
C ASP A 196 -18.67 -18.24 -33.44
N PHE A 197 -19.03 -19.49 -33.78
CA PHE A 197 -18.74 -20.74 -33.04
C PHE A 197 -17.26 -21.07 -32.69
N ARG A 198 -16.30 -20.17 -32.96
CA ARG A 198 -14.89 -20.19 -32.49
C ARG A 198 -14.30 -18.79 -32.27
N GLY A 199 -15.01 -17.72 -32.60
CA GLY A 199 -14.60 -16.35 -32.34
C GLY A 199 -14.99 -15.99 -30.91
N GLY A 200 -14.06 -15.45 -30.13
CA GLY A 200 -14.44 -14.78 -28.88
C GLY A 200 -15.37 -13.60 -29.16
N ASP A 201 -16.07 -13.13 -28.13
CA ASP A 201 -16.90 -11.94 -28.26
C ASP A 201 -16.08 -10.73 -28.73
N ARG A 202 -16.77 -9.85 -29.45
CA ARG A 202 -16.24 -8.62 -30.01
C ARG A 202 -17.14 -7.47 -29.61
N LEU A 203 -16.66 -6.28 -29.91
CA LEU A 203 -17.44 -5.06 -29.80
C LEU A 203 -17.71 -4.55 -31.22
N LEU A 204 -18.86 -3.94 -31.43
CA LEU A 204 -19.26 -3.33 -32.68
C LEU A 204 -19.37 -1.83 -32.46
N LEU A 205 -18.63 -1.06 -33.24
CA LEU A 205 -18.75 0.39 -33.30
C LEU A 205 -19.77 0.74 -34.37
N THR A 206 -20.92 1.24 -33.94
CA THR A 206 -22.03 1.59 -34.81
C THR A 206 -22.17 3.10 -34.95
N ALA A 207 -23.02 3.47 -35.90
CA ALA A 207 -23.41 4.83 -36.20
C ALA A 207 -22.31 5.77 -36.73
N ILE A 208 -21.27 5.21 -37.35
CA ILE A 208 -20.21 6.00 -37.98
C ILE A 208 -20.71 6.58 -39.32
N PRO A 209 -20.50 7.88 -39.62
CA PRO A 209 -20.88 8.43 -40.91
C PRO A 209 -20.20 7.69 -42.07
N TYR A 210 -20.94 7.41 -43.15
CA TYR A 210 -20.44 6.59 -44.26
C TYR A 210 -19.20 7.15 -44.99
N TYR A 211 -18.98 8.47 -44.91
CA TYR A 211 -17.83 9.13 -45.52
C TYR A 211 -16.59 9.10 -44.62
N GLU A 212 -16.73 8.71 -43.35
CA GLU A 212 -15.62 8.53 -42.41
C GLU A 212 -15.05 7.13 -42.53
N ARG A 213 -13.71 7.06 -42.63
CA ARG A 213 -13.00 5.78 -42.76
C ARG A 213 -12.03 5.61 -41.62
N LEU A 214 -12.31 4.61 -40.77
CA LEU A 214 -11.46 4.30 -39.63
C LEU A 214 -10.42 3.25 -40.02
N ASP A 215 -9.15 3.56 -39.75
CA ASP A 215 -8.05 2.63 -39.97
C ASP A 215 -8.00 1.55 -38.88
N SER A 216 -7.54 0.36 -39.25
CA SER A 216 -7.24 -0.70 -38.29
C SER A 216 -6.17 -0.21 -37.30
N GLY A 217 -6.37 -0.47 -36.00
CA GLY A 217 -5.50 0.07 -34.95
C GLY A 217 -6.00 1.39 -34.33
N THR A 218 -7.05 2.02 -34.87
CA THR A 218 -7.62 3.24 -34.28
C THR A 218 -8.19 2.96 -32.89
N LEU A 219 -7.79 3.75 -31.91
CA LEU A 219 -8.25 3.62 -30.52
C LEU A 219 -9.61 4.28 -30.34
N ILE A 220 -10.56 3.54 -29.75
CA ILE A 220 -11.90 4.00 -29.42
C ILE A 220 -12.02 4.18 -27.91
N THR A 221 -12.55 5.34 -27.51
CA THR A 221 -12.71 5.77 -26.12
C THR A 221 -14.12 6.25 -25.85
N THR A 222 -14.54 6.31 -24.58
CA THR A 222 -15.86 6.86 -24.19
C THR A 222 -15.94 8.37 -24.42
N THR A 223 -17.11 8.88 -24.83
CA THR A 223 -17.28 10.32 -25.10
C THR A 223 -17.61 11.15 -23.86
N GLY A 224 -18.13 10.53 -22.80
CA GLY A 224 -18.76 11.27 -21.70
C GLY A 224 -20.24 11.55 -21.89
N GLN A 225 -20.79 11.26 -23.08
CA GLN A 225 -22.17 11.61 -23.41
C GLN A 225 -23.15 10.69 -22.68
N GLY A 226 -24.17 11.28 -22.07
CA GLY A 226 -25.17 10.58 -21.26
C GLY A 226 -24.78 10.40 -19.79
N GLY A 227 -23.61 10.90 -19.35
CA GLY A 227 -23.22 10.94 -17.93
C GLY A 227 -22.83 9.60 -17.30
N VAL A 228 -23.07 8.48 -17.96
CA VAL A 228 -22.79 7.13 -17.44
C VAL A 228 -21.28 6.83 -17.38
N PHE A 229 -20.54 7.11 -18.46
CA PHE A 229 -19.11 6.83 -18.53
C PHE A 229 -18.33 8.15 -18.57
N PRO A 230 -17.29 8.36 -17.74
CA PRO A 230 -16.36 9.48 -17.89
C PRO A 230 -15.77 9.50 -19.29
N ARG A 231 -15.45 10.69 -19.80
CA ARG A 231 -14.82 10.85 -21.12
C ARG A 231 -13.40 10.28 -21.14
N GLY A 232 -13.04 9.65 -22.25
CA GLY A 232 -11.66 9.24 -22.57
C GLY A 232 -11.25 7.87 -22.02
N ILE A 233 -12.19 7.06 -21.54
CA ILE A 233 -11.90 5.69 -21.09
C ILE A 233 -11.73 4.79 -22.32
N PRO A 234 -10.58 4.12 -22.49
CA PRO A 234 -10.38 3.16 -23.56
C PRO A 234 -11.37 1.99 -23.53
N ILE A 235 -12.01 1.74 -24.67
CA ILE A 235 -12.95 0.63 -24.87
C ILE A 235 -12.30 -0.48 -25.69
N GLY A 236 -11.78 -0.12 -26.86
CA GLY A 236 -11.31 -1.08 -27.86
C GLY A 236 -10.51 -0.44 -28.98
N THR A 237 -10.05 -1.28 -29.90
CA THR A 237 -9.30 -0.86 -31.08
C THR A 237 -9.98 -1.39 -32.34
N VAL A 238 -10.09 -0.56 -33.37
CA VAL A 238 -10.67 -0.95 -34.66
C VAL A 238 -9.90 -2.13 -35.25
N LEU A 239 -10.61 -3.21 -35.58
CA LEU A 239 -10.09 -4.35 -36.32
C LEU A 239 -10.29 -4.13 -37.81
N GLU A 240 -11.55 -4.04 -38.22
CA GLU A 240 -11.94 -3.97 -39.63
C GLU A 240 -13.35 -3.37 -39.79
N LEU A 241 -13.66 -2.93 -41.01
CA LEU A 241 -15.00 -2.57 -41.42
C LEU A 241 -15.88 -3.82 -41.42
N HIS A 242 -16.97 -3.82 -40.66
CA HIS A 242 -17.91 -4.93 -40.56
C HIS A 242 -18.93 -4.89 -41.68
N GLU A 243 -19.66 -3.79 -41.75
CA GLU A 243 -20.72 -3.56 -42.72
C GLU A 243 -20.75 -2.09 -43.10
N ASP A 244 -21.00 -1.83 -44.37
CA ASP A 244 -21.18 -0.49 -44.89
C ASP A 244 -22.59 -0.41 -45.47
N PHE A 245 -23.47 0.32 -44.80
CA PHE A 245 -24.86 0.43 -45.23
C PHE A 245 -25.06 1.36 -46.42
N GLY A 246 -23.97 1.88 -47.02
CA GLY A 246 -23.91 2.51 -48.34
C GLY A 246 -24.62 3.87 -48.47
N ASP A 247 -25.64 4.15 -47.65
CA ASP A 247 -26.49 5.33 -47.77
C ASP A 247 -26.41 6.28 -46.57
N TRP A 248 -25.92 5.84 -45.39
CA TRP A 248 -25.95 6.70 -44.20
C TRP A 248 -24.93 6.38 -43.11
N ARG A 249 -24.67 5.10 -42.79
CA ARG A 249 -23.76 4.72 -41.69
C ARG A 249 -22.93 3.47 -42.02
N SER A 250 -21.80 3.33 -41.35
CA SER A 250 -20.93 2.17 -41.40
C SER A 250 -20.67 1.63 -40.00
N GLU A 251 -20.31 0.36 -39.91
CA GLU A 251 -20.03 -0.34 -38.66
C GLU A 251 -18.64 -0.97 -38.69
N TYR A 252 -17.94 -0.90 -37.56
CA TYR A 252 -16.58 -1.43 -37.44
C TYR A 252 -16.50 -2.44 -36.31
N LEU A 253 -15.86 -3.58 -36.57
CA LEU A 253 -15.53 -4.53 -35.52
C LEU A 253 -14.38 -3.99 -34.69
N LEU A 254 -14.51 -4.10 -33.37
CA LEU A 254 -13.52 -3.68 -32.40
C LEU A 254 -12.97 -4.89 -31.63
N LYS A 255 -11.68 -4.83 -31.34
CA LYS A 255 -11.03 -5.67 -30.34
C LYS A 255 -11.16 -5.00 -28.97
N PRO A 256 -11.81 -5.63 -27.98
CA PRO A 256 -11.88 -5.08 -26.63
C PRO A 256 -10.49 -5.00 -26.00
N ILE A 257 -10.23 -3.97 -25.22
CA ILE A 257 -8.98 -3.82 -24.45
C ILE A 257 -8.98 -4.73 -23.22
N VAL A 258 -10.15 -4.88 -22.60
CA VAL A 258 -10.32 -5.65 -21.37
C VAL A 258 -10.92 -7.01 -21.69
N GLU A 259 -10.23 -8.08 -21.30
CA GLU A 259 -10.79 -9.42 -21.30
C GLU A 259 -11.57 -9.64 -19.99
N THR A 260 -12.89 -9.59 -20.05
CA THR A 260 -13.76 -9.60 -18.86
C THR A 260 -13.67 -10.90 -18.07
N GLY A 261 -13.41 -12.02 -18.73
CA GLY A 261 -13.28 -13.33 -18.08
C GLY A 261 -12.15 -13.43 -17.05
N SER A 262 -11.12 -12.59 -17.15
CA SER A 262 -9.99 -12.57 -16.20
C SER A 262 -10.06 -11.45 -15.16
N ALA A 263 -11.08 -10.58 -15.23
CA ALA A 263 -11.23 -9.46 -14.31
C ALA A 263 -11.53 -9.96 -12.89
N THR A 264 -10.66 -9.61 -11.93
CA THR A 264 -10.82 -9.95 -10.50
C THR A 264 -10.77 -8.73 -9.59
N HIS A 265 -9.89 -7.77 -9.90
CA HIS A 265 -9.76 -6.53 -9.15
C HIS A 265 -10.13 -5.37 -10.06
N VAL A 266 -11.12 -4.58 -9.65
CA VAL A 266 -11.70 -3.51 -10.46
C VAL A 266 -11.78 -2.21 -9.68
N LEU A 267 -12.03 -1.14 -10.43
CA LEU A 267 -12.20 0.23 -9.96
C LEU A 267 -13.60 0.67 -10.37
N VAL A 268 -14.38 1.18 -9.43
CA VAL A 268 -15.66 1.83 -9.72
C VAL A 268 -15.44 3.34 -9.70
N VAL A 269 -15.87 4.03 -10.75
CA VAL A 269 -15.82 5.50 -10.78
C VAL A 269 -17.15 6.04 -10.32
N ARG A 270 -17.15 6.84 -9.26
CA ARG A 270 -18.35 7.55 -8.85
C ARG A 270 -18.55 8.78 -9.72
N ALA A 271 -19.72 8.93 -10.34
CA ALA A 271 -20.12 10.19 -10.95
C ALA A 271 -20.21 11.31 -9.88
N ASP A 272 -19.72 12.52 -10.19
CA ASP A 272 -19.80 13.64 -9.24
C ASP A 272 -21.28 13.97 -8.96
N PRO A 273 -21.74 13.85 -7.71
CA PRO A 273 -23.14 14.08 -7.34
C PRO A 273 -23.62 15.51 -7.63
N THR A 274 -22.72 16.47 -7.85
CA THR A 274 -23.04 17.86 -8.17
C THR A 274 -23.50 18.01 -9.62
N VAL A 275 -22.83 17.31 -10.55
CA VAL A 275 -23.16 17.33 -11.98
C VAL A 275 -24.50 16.62 -12.22
N GLU A 276 -24.73 15.52 -11.51
CA GLU A 276 -25.98 14.76 -11.56
C GLU A 276 -27.19 15.59 -11.11
N ARG A 277 -27.06 16.35 -10.01
CA ARG A 277 -28.12 17.26 -9.54
C ARG A 277 -28.42 18.35 -10.56
N LEU A 278 -27.42 18.87 -11.26
CA LEU A 278 -27.60 19.87 -12.31
C LEU A 278 -28.34 19.28 -13.51
N ILE A 279 -28.00 18.05 -13.95
CA ILE A 279 -28.71 17.36 -15.03
C ILE A 279 -30.18 17.13 -14.65
N GLN A 280 -30.44 16.59 -13.46
CA GLN A 280 -31.82 16.36 -12.99
C GLN A 280 -32.63 17.65 -12.83
N LEU A 281 -32.00 18.76 -12.43
CA LEU A 281 -32.65 20.07 -12.36
C LEU A 281 -32.95 20.66 -13.75
N LEU A 282 -32.11 20.37 -14.76
CA LEU A 282 -32.32 20.82 -16.13
C LEU A 282 -33.37 19.97 -16.86
N GLU A 283 -33.41 18.66 -16.61
CA GLU A 283 -34.40 17.74 -17.20
C GLU A 283 -35.78 17.89 -16.53
N GLY A 284 -35.84 18.10 -15.22
CA GLY A 284 -37.10 18.33 -14.48
C GLY A 284 -37.73 19.71 -14.72
N GLY A 285 -37.03 20.65 -15.36
CA GLY A 285 -37.52 21.99 -15.68
C GLY A 285 -38.42 22.06 -16.93
N ALA A 286 -38.52 20.98 -17.71
CA ALA A 286 -39.26 20.96 -18.98
C ALA A 286 -40.73 20.55 -18.87
N GLU A 287 -41.20 20.07 -17.70
CA GLU A 287 -42.57 19.54 -17.52
C GLU A 287 -43.53 20.46 -16.73
N GLY A 288 -43.19 21.74 -16.55
CA GLY A 288 -43.93 22.66 -15.68
C GLY A 288 -44.43 23.94 -16.34
N ALA A 289 -45.03 23.89 -17.54
CA ALA A 289 -45.83 25.02 -18.04
C ALA A 289 -47.32 24.77 -17.69
N PRO A 290 -47.94 25.55 -16.80
CA PRO A 290 -49.38 25.43 -16.58
C PRO A 290 -50.10 25.93 -17.82
N GLU A 291 -51.01 25.11 -18.37
CA GLU A 291 -52.01 25.57 -19.34
C GLU A 291 -52.84 26.68 -18.69
N GLY A 292 -52.47 27.93 -19.00
CA GLY A 292 -53.23 29.11 -18.63
C GLY A 292 -54.57 29.06 -19.33
N GLY A 293 -55.63 28.96 -18.53
CA GLY A 293 -57.01 29.04 -18.97
C GLY A 293 -57.25 30.25 -19.87
N GLY A 294 -57.75 29.96 -21.07
CA GLY A 294 -58.40 30.94 -21.92
C GLY A 294 -59.81 31.18 -21.42
N ASP A 295 -59.99 32.25 -20.65
CA ASP A 295 -61.25 32.97 -20.56
C ASP A 295 -61.28 34.02 -21.68
N GLY A 296 -62.40 34.10 -22.40
CA GLY A 296 -62.66 35.15 -23.38
C GLY A 296 -63.36 34.70 -24.66
N GLY A 297 -64.70 34.75 -24.67
CA GLY A 297 -65.53 34.74 -25.88
C GLY A 297 -66.88 34.08 -25.73
#